data_AF-A0A521PPC5-F1
#
_entry.id   AF-A0A521PPC5-F1
#
_cell.length_a   1.000
_cell.length_b   1.000
_cell.length_c   1.000
_cell.angle_alpha   90.00
_cell.angle_beta   90.00
_cell.angle_gamma   90.00
#
_symmetry.space_group_name_H-M   'P 1'
#
loop_
_entity.id
_entity.type
_entity.pdbx_description
1 polymer ?
#
loop_
_entity_poly.entity_id
_entity_poly.type
_entity_poly.pdbx_seq_one_letter_code
_entity_poly.pdbx_strand_id
1 'polypeptide(L)'
;MGERRTRIAAGRLGRWIGRLAADRRGAASGVFALMLIPVIGGLGLAMEASGWLLLQRAAQSAADSAAMAAAINGCAADEPCATVRRSATFGQEAAAVAARMGFAADEATTLQAERFTCPDGSAAPCYRVRIAHKVPLLLVRVVGFQGDTTYLGGPAQTIAAVAVARTGASNGFCMMGLATTGQALRVNGGGQVDLSGCDLWSNSALVCNGQQADAGVVNGFAVGASTCGTNRVGGVAVRSDPFAALNANPPIPPDTCTDRDGSIVTASSPWVGGVLRGCGDTRLGSDIEVTQPNSVLAINNGHLDLNGHTLKTTGGGSLTIILTGKLNLGPGPPANHVITNGTGFGTIDIAAPTTGPLRGIAILQDGQLTGPRHRLDMTYAGRDPTLKLQGLIYMPNGNLTVRGAINLHTDGLRCFGVVANSIEVDGAGAIFAQPTQDCAAAGLTLPTAPGLGARQALIQ
;
A
#
# COMPACT_ATOMS: atom_id res chain seq x y z
N MET A 1 47.21 -103.59 -25.62
CA MET A 1 45.84 -103.11 -25.33
C MET A 1 45.92 -101.63 -24.97
N GLY A 2 45.77 -100.68 -25.91
CA GLY A 2 46.03 -99.26 -25.60
C GLY A 2 45.32 -98.17 -26.40
N GLU A 3 44.76 -98.44 -27.59
CA GLU A 3 44.42 -97.32 -28.51
C GLU A 3 42.94 -97.08 -28.82
N ARG A 4 41.99 -97.77 -28.18
CA ARG A 4 40.55 -97.61 -28.52
C ARG A 4 39.72 -96.67 -27.66
N ARG A 5 40.29 -95.99 -26.65
CA ARG A 5 39.50 -95.15 -25.71
C ARG A 5 39.42 -93.66 -26.04
N THR A 6 40.25 -93.12 -26.93
CA THR A 6 40.33 -91.66 -27.19
C THR A 6 39.34 -91.12 -28.23
N ARG A 7 38.74 -91.94 -29.09
CA ARG A 7 37.84 -91.45 -30.17
C ARG A 7 36.39 -91.17 -29.75
N ILE A 8 35.93 -91.66 -28.59
CA ILE A 8 34.54 -91.46 -28.14
C ILE A 8 34.32 -90.09 -27.47
N ALA A 9 35.37 -89.49 -26.89
CA ALA A 9 35.29 -88.18 -26.22
C ALA A 9 35.16 -87.01 -27.22
N ALA A 10 35.86 -87.06 -28.35
CA ALA A 10 35.87 -85.99 -29.35
C ALA A 10 34.51 -85.78 -30.05
N GLY A 11 33.79 -86.88 -30.36
CA GLY A 11 32.47 -86.81 -30.99
C GLY A 11 31.36 -86.28 -30.06
N ARG A 12 31.50 -86.49 -28.75
CA ARG A 12 30.59 -85.89 -27.76
C ARG A 12 30.88 -84.40 -27.60
N LEU A 13 32.14 -83.98 -27.48
CA LEU A 13 32.50 -82.57 -27.35
C LEU A 13 32.07 -81.73 -28.57
N GLY A 14 32.24 -82.27 -29.79
CA GLY A 14 31.81 -81.61 -31.04
C GLY A 14 30.28 -81.42 -31.14
N ARG A 15 29.48 -82.39 -30.67
CA ARG A 15 28.02 -82.25 -30.58
C ARG A 15 27.59 -81.23 -29.52
N TRP A 16 28.33 -81.09 -28.42
CA TRP A 16 28.08 -80.07 -27.40
C TRP A 16 28.40 -78.66 -27.91
N ILE A 17 29.52 -78.48 -28.61
CA ILE A 17 29.90 -77.20 -29.23
C ILE A 17 28.92 -76.82 -30.35
N GLY A 18 28.51 -77.77 -31.17
CA GLY A 18 27.48 -77.54 -32.21
C GLY A 18 26.10 -77.17 -31.63
N ARG A 19 25.73 -77.74 -30.46
CA ARG A 19 24.52 -77.34 -29.73
C ARG A 19 24.63 -75.96 -29.09
N LEU A 20 25.81 -75.59 -28.58
CA LEU A 20 26.08 -74.24 -28.07
C LEU A 20 26.04 -73.19 -29.18
N ALA A 21 26.62 -73.50 -30.35
CA ALA A 21 26.63 -72.61 -31.51
C ALA A 21 25.25 -72.43 -32.16
N ALA A 22 24.36 -73.43 -32.01
CA ALA A 22 22.96 -73.34 -32.44
C ALA A 22 22.02 -72.71 -31.39
N ASP A 23 22.53 -72.38 -30.19
CA ASP A 23 21.72 -71.88 -29.08
C ASP A 23 21.42 -70.38 -29.22
N ARG A 24 20.19 -70.07 -29.64
CA ARG A 24 19.71 -68.68 -29.79
C ARG A 24 19.52 -67.94 -28.47
N ARG A 25 19.59 -68.64 -27.33
CA ARG A 25 19.43 -68.04 -25.99
C ARG A 25 20.54 -67.04 -25.66
N GLY A 26 21.77 -67.27 -26.14
CA GLY A 26 22.90 -66.34 -25.97
C GLY A 26 22.80 -65.06 -26.82
N ALA A 27 22.21 -65.15 -28.01
CA ALA A 27 21.93 -63.98 -28.85
C ALA A 27 20.85 -63.09 -28.23
N ALA A 28 19.82 -63.68 -27.63
CA ALA A 28 18.79 -62.95 -26.90
C ALA A 28 19.33 -62.22 -25.67
N SER A 29 20.29 -62.80 -24.93
CA SER A 29 20.91 -62.14 -23.77
C SER A 29 21.74 -60.90 -24.16
N GLY A 30 22.41 -60.93 -25.32
CA GLY A 30 23.19 -59.78 -25.80
C GLY A 30 22.31 -58.59 -26.17
N VAL A 31 21.20 -58.84 -26.89
CA VAL A 31 20.23 -57.80 -27.25
C VAL A 31 19.50 -57.27 -26.00
N PHE A 32 19.13 -58.16 -25.07
CA PHE A 32 18.50 -57.78 -23.81
C PHE A 32 19.42 -56.90 -22.95
N ALA A 33 20.70 -57.25 -22.83
CA ALA A 33 21.69 -56.44 -22.11
C ALA A 33 21.86 -55.04 -22.72
N LEU A 34 21.86 -54.94 -24.05
CA LEU A 34 21.93 -53.65 -24.76
C LEU A 34 20.64 -52.83 -24.58
N MET A 35 19.47 -53.46 -24.53
CA MET A 35 18.18 -52.78 -24.27
C MET A 35 18.02 -52.33 -22.82
N LEU A 36 18.72 -52.95 -21.87
CA LEU A 36 18.64 -52.57 -20.47
C LEU A 36 19.24 -51.17 -20.22
N ILE A 37 20.27 -50.78 -20.97
CA ILE A 37 20.95 -49.49 -20.85
C ILE A 37 19.99 -48.31 -21.06
N PRO A 38 19.25 -48.20 -22.19
CA PRO A 38 18.30 -47.10 -22.37
C PRO A 38 17.11 -47.16 -21.41
N VAL A 39 16.68 -48.35 -20.97
CA VAL A 39 15.58 -48.48 -19.99
C VAL A 39 16.00 -47.95 -18.61
N ILE A 40 17.16 -48.37 -18.10
CA ILE A 40 17.71 -47.88 -16.84
C ILE A 40 18.03 -46.39 -16.96
N GLY A 41 18.59 -45.96 -18.08
CA GLY A 41 18.85 -44.55 -18.37
C GLY A 41 17.58 -43.70 -18.33
N GLY A 42 16.51 -44.16 -18.96
CA GLY A 42 15.21 -43.49 -18.95
C GLY A 42 14.57 -43.40 -17.56
N LEU A 43 14.64 -44.48 -16.78
CA LEU A 43 14.15 -44.49 -15.39
C LEU A 43 14.97 -43.56 -14.49
N GLY A 44 16.29 -43.58 -14.64
CA GLY A 44 17.20 -42.70 -13.91
C GLY A 44 16.94 -41.23 -14.20
N LEU A 45 16.75 -40.88 -15.47
CA LEU A 45 16.39 -39.54 -15.90
C LEU A 45 15.04 -39.11 -15.32
N ALA A 46 14.02 -39.98 -15.38
CA ALA A 46 12.69 -39.66 -14.88
C ALA A 46 12.68 -39.41 -13.36
N MET A 47 13.41 -40.21 -12.58
CA MET A 47 13.50 -40.04 -11.13
C MET A 47 14.22 -38.73 -10.76
N GLU A 48 15.37 -38.46 -11.38
CA GLU A 48 16.13 -37.25 -11.09
C GLU A 48 15.44 -35.98 -11.55
N ALA A 49 14.87 -35.98 -12.76
CA ALA A 49 14.12 -34.84 -13.27
C ALA A 49 12.91 -34.51 -12.38
N SER A 50 12.24 -35.54 -11.86
CA SER A 50 11.15 -35.35 -10.88
C SER A 50 11.67 -34.74 -9.57
N GLY A 51 12.83 -35.18 -9.09
CA GLY A 51 13.49 -34.60 -7.93
C GLY A 51 13.88 -33.14 -8.13
N TRP A 52 14.46 -32.79 -9.27
CA TRP A 52 14.81 -31.41 -9.62
C TRP A 52 13.57 -30.52 -9.69
N LEU A 53 12.46 -31.01 -10.25
CA LEU A 53 11.22 -30.25 -10.30
C LEU A 53 10.65 -29.96 -8.91
N LEU A 54 10.71 -30.93 -7.99
CA LEU A 54 10.27 -30.75 -6.60
C LEU A 54 11.15 -29.73 -5.87
N LEU A 55 12.48 -29.88 -5.99
CA LEU A 55 13.42 -28.93 -5.39
C LEU A 55 13.29 -27.53 -6.00
N GLN A 56 13.02 -27.43 -7.31
CA GLN A 56 12.78 -26.15 -7.97
C GLN A 56 11.51 -25.49 -7.40
N ARG A 57 10.41 -26.22 -7.21
CA ARG A 57 9.19 -25.66 -6.60
C ARG A 57 9.41 -25.22 -5.15
N ALA A 58 10.18 -25.99 -4.37
CA ALA A 58 10.55 -25.60 -3.01
C ALA A 58 11.42 -24.32 -3.03
N ALA A 59 12.39 -24.23 -3.94
CA ALA A 59 13.22 -23.05 -4.11
C ALA A 59 12.41 -21.83 -4.56
N GLN A 60 11.39 -22.01 -5.40
CA GLN A 60 10.47 -20.92 -5.79
C GLN A 60 9.67 -20.41 -4.59
N SER A 61 9.06 -21.29 -3.80
CA SER A 61 8.35 -20.89 -2.58
C SER A 61 9.26 -20.16 -1.58
N ALA A 62 10.52 -20.59 -1.47
CA ALA A 62 11.52 -19.89 -0.65
C ALA A 62 11.91 -18.53 -1.24
N ALA A 63 12.10 -18.43 -2.56
CA ALA A 63 12.44 -17.19 -3.25
C ALA A 63 11.31 -16.15 -3.12
N ASP A 64 10.06 -16.56 -3.30
CA ASP A 64 8.86 -15.75 -3.13
C ASP A 64 8.80 -15.14 -1.71
N SER A 65 9.00 -15.99 -0.70
CA SER A 65 8.99 -15.58 0.71
C SER A 65 10.15 -14.64 1.03
N ALA A 66 11.35 -14.94 0.52
CA ALA A 66 12.53 -14.12 0.72
C ALA A 66 12.44 -12.76 -0.01
N ALA A 67 11.85 -12.72 -1.21
CA ALA A 67 11.62 -11.49 -1.95
C ALA A 67 10.63 -10.58 -1.21
N MET A 68 9.54 -11.13 -0.68
CA MET A 68 8.62 -10.38 0.17
C MET A 68 9.31 -9.84 1.44
N ALA A 69 10.16 -10.63 2.09
CA ALA A 69 10.91 -10.19 3.27
C ALA A 69 11.91 -9.06 2.96
N ALA A 70 12.63 -9.16 1.83
CA ALA A 70 13.48 -8.08 1.33
C ALA A 70 12.67 -6.81 1.07
N ALA A 71 11.51 -6.95 0.42
CA ALA A 71 10.61 -5.85 0.14
C ALA A 71 9.95 -5.25 1.39
N ILE A 72 9.76 -6.01 2.48
CA ILE A 72 9.22 -5.45 3.73
C ILE A 72 10.26 -4.55 4.40
N ASN A 73 11.51 -4.99 4.49
CA ASN A 73 12.55 -4.19 5.13
C ASN A 73 13.00 -3.03 4.24
N GLY A 74 13.15 -3.27 2.95
CA GLY A 74 13.46 -2.26 1.93
C GLY A 74 14.81 -1.56 2.08
N CYS A 75 15.48 -1.74 3.20
CA CYS A 75 16.57 -0.93 3.69
C CYS A 75 17.91 -1.36 3.11
N ALA A 76 18.57 -0.46 2.38
CA ALA A 76 19.94 -0.66 1.91
C ALA A 76 20.97 -0.38 3.01
N ALA A 77 22.17 -0.95 2.86
CA ALA A 77 23.23 -0.86 3.88
C ALA A 77 23.72 0.58 4.15
N ASP A 78 23.59 1.45 3.15
CA ASP A 78 23.97 2.87 3.18
C ASP A 78 22.82 3.80 3.62
N GLU A 79 21.61 3.28 3.80
CA GLU A 79 20.46 4.11 4.17
C GLU A 79 20.35 4.35 5.69
N PRO A 80 19.72 5.45 6.13
CA PRO A 80 19.53 5.78 7.56
C PRO A 80 18.85 4.68 8.38
N CYS A 81 17.99 3.87 7.76
CA CYS A 81 17.36 2.73 8.42
C CYS A 81 18.36 1.65 8.86
N ALA A 82 19.47 1.45 8.14
CA ALA A 82 20.51 0.49 8.50
C ALA A 82 21.56 1.13 9.42
N THR A 83 21.93 2.38 9.14
CA THR A 83 23.04 3.06 9.82
C THR A 83 22.62 3.70 11.16
N VAL A 84 21.41 4.26 11.24
CA VAL A 84 20.92 4.96 12.44
C VAL A 84 20.04 4.04 13.29
N ARG A 85 19.11 3.32 12.66
CA ARG A 85 18.15 2.46 13.35
C ARG A 85 18.64 1.02 13.56
N ARG A 86 19.81 0.67 13.02
CA ARG A 86 20.42 -0.68 13.07
C ARG A 86 19.45 -1.81 12.71
N SER A 87 18.54 -1.53 11.78
CA SER A 87 17.64 -2.56 11.23
C SER A 87 18.40 -3.46 10.27
N ALA A 88 17.97 -4.71 10.13
CA ALA A 88 18.56 -5.64 9.17
C ALA A 88 18.37 -5.13 7.73
N THR A 89 19.38 -5.30 6.90
CA THR A 89 19.29 -4.92 5.48
C THR A 89 18.36 -5.86 4.72
N PHE A 90 17.81 -5.40 3.58
CA PHE A 90 16.92 -6.24 2.75
C PHE A 90 17.56 -7.59 2.38
N GLY A 91 18.89 -7.61 2.15
CA GLY A 91 19.62 -8.83 1.80
C GLY A 91 19.78 -9.79 2.96
N GLN A 92 20.01 -9.29 4.18
CA GLN A 92 20.09 -10.11 5.39
C GLN A 92 18.76 -10.78 5.70
N GLU A 93 17.65 -10.09 5.46
CA GLU A 93 16.31 -10.59 5.73
C GLU A 93 15.83 -11.60 4.69
N ALA A 94 16.12 -11.36 3.40
CA ALA A 94 15.97 -12.38 2.38
C ALA A 94 16.77 -13.66 2.72
N ALA A 95 18.02 -13.51 3.15
CA ALA A 95 18.86 -14.64 3.53
C ALA A 95 18.31 -15.40 4.74
N ALA A 96 17.82 -14.69 5.77
CA ALA A 96 17.25 -15.30 6.96
C ALA A 96 15.98 -16.11 6.64
N VAL A 97 15.10 -15.59 5.79
CA VAL A 97 13.87 -16.29 5.38
C VAL A 97 14.17 -17.48 4.49
N ALA A 98 15.05 -17.34 3.50
CA ALA A 98 15.47 -18.46 2.66
C ALA A 98 16.12 -19.59 3.48
N ALA A 99 16.95 -19.25 4.48
CA ALA A 99 17.55 -20.21 5.39
C ALA A 99 16.49 -20.99 6.19
N ARG A 100 15.43 -20.32 6.68
CA ARG A 100 14.31 -21.00 7.37
C ARG A 100 13.54 -21.97 6.46
N MET A 101 13.55 -21.72 5.16
CA MET A 101 12.93 -22.57 4.15
C MET A 101 13.87 -23.67 3.63
N GLY A 102 15.05 -23.85 4.23
CA GLY A 102 16.02 -24.89 3.87
C GLY A 102 17.03 -24.49 2.79
N PHE A 103 17.08 -23.21 2.41
CA PHE A 103 17.99 -22.67 1.39
C PHE A 103 18.95 -21.64 2.01
N ALA A 104 19.66 -22.06 3.05
CA ALA A 104 20.71 -21.23 3.66
C ALA A 104 21.88 -21.07 2.68
N ALA A 105 22.46 -19.86 2.60
CA ALA A 105 23.61 -19.62 1.74
C ALA A 105 24.82 -20.43 2.22
N ASP A 106 25.29 -21.36 1.40
CA ASP A 106 26.38 -22.29 1.68
C ASP A 106 27.07 -22.73 0.38
N GLU A 107 27.86 -23.82 0.41
CA GLU A 107 28.56 -24.33 -0.78
C GLU A 107 27.59 -24.88 -1.86
N ALA A 108 26.44 -25.39 -1.42
CA ALA A 108 25.40 -25.94 -2.28
C ALA A 108 24.46 -24.84 -2.81
N THR A 109 24.22 -23.80 -2.02
CA THR A 109 23.19 -22.79 -2.27
C THR A 109 23.77 -21.39 -2.35
N THR A 110 23.57 -20.72 -3.48
CA THR A 110 23.86 -19.30 -3.63
C THR A 110 22.58 -18.49 -3.54
N LEU A 111 22.57 -17.46 -2.69
CA LEU A 111 21.48 -16.50 -2.57
C LEU A 111 21.95 -15.12 -2.99
N GLN A 112 21.17 -14.48 -3.87
CA GLN A 112 21.42 -13.11 -4.33
C GLN A 112 20.16 -12.28 -4.15
N ALA A 113 20.25 -11.19 -3.40
CA ALA A 113 19.19 -10.21 -3.25
C ALA A 113 19.64 -8.88 -3.87
N GLU A 114 18.80 -8.29 -4.72
CA GLU A 114 19.13 -7.08 -5.47
C GLU A 114 17.94 -6.11 -5.46
N ARG A 115 18.26 -4.81 -5.35
CA ARG A 115 17.31 -3.71 -5.52
C ARG A 115 17.45 -3.12 -6.92
N PHE A 116 16.34 -3.00 -7.66
CA PHE A 116 16.33 -2.52 -9.05
C PHE A 116 15.03 -1.78 -9.40
N THR A 117 15.01 -1.09 -10.54
CA THR A 117 13.78 -0.44 -11.06
C THR A 117 12.78 -1.48 -11.51
N CYS A 118 11.53 -1.37 -11.07
CA CYS A 118 10.50 -2.33 -11.42
C CYS A 118 10.27 -2.41 -12.95
N PRO A 119 10.01 -3.61 -13.52
CA PRO A 119 9.82 -3.79 -14.96
C PRO A 119 8.62 -3.02 -15.55
N ASP A 120 7.67 -2.62 -14.71
CA ASP A 120 6.50 -1.84 -15.06
C ASP A 120 6.79 -0.33 -15.19
N GLY A 121 8.05 0.09 -14.99
CA GLY A 121 8.47 1.49 -15.05
C GLY A 121 8.07 2.31 -13.83
N SER A 122 7.61 1.68 -12.75
CA SER A 122 7.24 2.40 -11.53
C SER A 122 8.47 3.00 -10.82
N ALA A 123 8.26 4.14 -10.16
CA ALA A 123 9.31 4.86 -9.43
C ALA A 123 9.72 4.18 -8.12
N ALA A 124 8.93 3.21 -7.63
CA ALA A 124 9.25 2.45 -6.42
C ALA A 124 10.27 1.34 -6.73
N PRO A 125 11.24 1.06 -5.82
CA PRO A 125 12.19 -0.01 -6.05
C PRO A 125 11.55 -1.39 -5.92
N CYS A 126 11.93 -2.28 -6.83
CA CYS A 126 11.66 -3.71 -6.73
C CYS A 126 12.87 -4.44 -6.11
N TYR A 127 12.60 -5.55 -5.45
CA TYR A 127 13.55 -6.42 -4.80
C TYR A 127 13.48 -7.79 -5.46
N ARG A 128 14.58 -8.20 -6.07
CA ARG A 128 14.73 -9.51 -6.70
C ARG A 128 15.52 -10.42 -5.77
N VAL A 129 15.02 -11.61 -5.52
CA VAL A 129 15.76 -12.67 -4.84
C VAL A 129 15.92 -13.85 -5.78
N ARG A 130 17.18 -14.26 -5.98
CA ARG A 130 17.55 -15.46 -6.72
C ARG A 130 18.15 -16.48 -5.76
N ILE A 131 17.58 -17.67 -5.74
CA ILE A 131 18.10 -18.84 -5.04
C ILE A 131 18.57 -19.82 -6.10
N ALA A 132 19.85 -20.19 -6.08
CA ALA A 132 20.36 -21.29 -6.90
C ALA A 132 20.95 -22.37 -6.01
N HIS A 133 20.60 -23.62 -6.26
CA HIS A 133 20.99 -24.78 -5.45
C HIS A 133 21.58 -25.87 -6.35
N LYS A 134 22.68 -26.49 -5.92
CA LYS A 134 23.38 -27.54 -6.66
C LYS A 134 22.87 -28.90 -6.21
N VAL A 135 22.43 -29.72 -7.17
CA VAL A 135 21.94 -31.08 -6.90
C VAL A 135 22.88 -32.09 -7.57
N PRO A 136 23.45 -33.06 -6.83
CA PRO A 136 24.36 -34.05 -7.41
C PRO A 136 23.61 -34.97 -8.40
N LEU A 137 24.29 -35.37 -9.48
CA LEU A 137 23.77 -36.35 -10.43
C LEU A 137 24.05 -37.77 -9.94
N LEU A 138 23.07 -38.67 -10.00
CA LEU A 138 23.17 -40.06 -9.54
C LEU A 138 23.16 -41.04 -10.73
N LEU A 139 21.98 -41.38 -11.24
CA LEU A 139 21.68 -42.34 -12.30
C LEU A 139 21.80 -41.74 -13.70
N VAL A 140 21.51 -40.45 -13.90
CA VAL A 140 21.49 -39.87 -15.26
C VAL A 140 22.90 -39.73 -15.87
N ARG A 141 23.93 -39.90 -15.05
CA ARG A 141 25.33 -40.04 -15.50
C ARG A 141 25.56 -41.29 -16.35
N VAL A 142 24.74 -42.35 -16.18
CA VAL A 142 24.85 -43.60 -16.95
C VAL A 142 24.60 -43.36 -18.44
N VAL A 143 23.80 -42.35 -18.78
CA VAL A 143 23.53 -41.94 -20.17
C VAL A 143 24.41 -40.78 -20.65
N GLY A 144 25.48 -40.46 -19.90
CA GLY A 144 26.48 -39.48 -20.29
C GLY A 144 26.17 -38.02 -19.98
N PHE A 145 25.07 -37.72 -19.26
CA PHE A 145 24.78 -36.36 -18.82
C PHE A 145 25.71 -35.95 -17.67
N GLN A 146 26.36 -34.79 -17.82
CA GLN A 146 27.37 -34.29 -16.87
C GLN A 146 26.92 -33.04 -16.09
N GLY A 147 25.71 -32.54 -16.32
CA GLY A 147 25.20 -31.34 -15.63
C GLY A 147 25.93 -30.07 -16.05
N ASP A 148 25.77 -29.01 -15.26
CA ASP A 148 26.32 -27.67 -15.49
C ASP A 148 27.37 -27.24 -14.46
N THR A 149 27.57 -28.03 -13.41
CA THR A 149 28.47 -27.69 -12.32
C THR A 149 29.04 -28.93 -11.62
N THR A 150 29.86 -28.72 -10.60
CA THR A 150 30.37 -29.78 -9.73
C THR A 150 29.99 -29.51 -8.27
N TYR A 151 29.66 -30.59 -7.55
CA TYR A 151 29.32 -30.55 -6.14
C TYR A 151 29.72 -31.87 -5.48
N LEU A 152 30.32 -31.81 -4.28
CA LEU A 152 30.85 -32.97 -3.55
C LEU A 152 31.79 -33.86 -4.38
N GLY A 153 32.62 -33.24 -5.22
CA GLY A 153 33.60 -33.95 -6.07
C GLY A 153 33.00 -34.71 -7.26
N GLY A 154 31.70 -34.54 -7.53
CA GLY A 154 31.02 -35.12 -8.69
C GLY A 154 30.30 -34.07 -9.55
N PRO A 155 29.83 -34.43 -10.75
CA PRO A 155 29.00 -33.57 -11.58
C PRO A 155 27.62 -33.38 -10.94
N ALA A 156 27.09 -32.18 -11.10
CA ALA A 156 25.87 -31.70 -10.48
C ALA A 156 25.10 -30.80 -11.45
N GLN A 157 23.82 -30.62 -11.17
CA GLN A 157 22.94 -29.72 -11.89
C GLN A 157 22.52 -28.57 -10.98
N THR A 158 22.62 -27.35 -11.48
CA THR A 158 22.11 -26.17 -10.79
C THR A 158 20.62 -26.02 -11.08
N ILE A 159 19.82 -25.95 -10.02
CA ILE A 159 18.43 -25.50 -10.09
C ILE A 159 18.36 -24.05 -9.59
N ALA A 160 17.51 -23.24 -10.19
CA ALA A 160 17.36 -21.84 -9.80
C ALA A 160 15.90 -21.42 -9.73
N ALA A 161 15.64 -20.53 -8.79
CA ALA A 161 14.39 -19.85 -8.56
C ALA A 161 14.63 -18.35 -8.45
N VAL A 162 13.72 -17.56 -8.99
CA VAL A 162 13.79 -16.09 -8.96
C VAL A 162 12.42 -15.57 -8.65
N ALA A 163 12.35 -14.69 -7.66
CA ALA A 163 11.14 -13.97 -7.32
C ALA A 163 11.43 -12.48 -7.27
N VAL A 164 10.43 -11.68 -7.66
CA VAL A 164 10.46 -10.23 -7.59
C VAL A 164 9.29 -9.77 -6.74
N ALA A 165 9.59 -8.97 -5.73
CA ALA A 165 8.60 -8.30 -4.90
C ALA A 165 8.89 -6.80 -4.86
N ARG A 166 7.86 -6.01 -4.57
CA ARG A 166 7.99 -4.57 -4.31
C ARG A 166 7.56 -4.27 -2.90
N THR A 167 8.10 -3.20 -2.31
CA THR A 167 7.68 -2.76 -0.98
C THR A 167 6.20 -2.38 -1.01
N GLY A 168 5.38 -2.98 -0.14
CA GLY A 168 3.91 -2.90 -0.27
C GLY A 168 3.33 -1.53 0.08
N ALA A 169 2.20 -1.14 -0.53
CA ALA A 169 1.47 0.13 -0.29
C ALA A 169 1.23 0.41 1.17
N SER A 170 1.50 1.66 1.53
CA SER A 170 0.61 2.37 2.43
C SER A 170 -0.77 2.52 1.79
N ASN A 171 -1.85 2.31 2.55
CA ASN A 171 -3.23 2.44 2.06
C ASN A 171 -3.64 3.91 1.76
N GLY A 172 -2.68 4.81 1.62
CA GLY A 172 -2.90 6.25 1.67
C GLY A 172 -3.13 6.69 3.12
N PHE A 173 -2.57 7.85 3.45
CA PHE A 173 -2.88 8.52 4.71
C PHE A 173 -4.24 9.18 4.59
N CYS A 174 -5.28 8.57 5.17
CA CYS A 174 -6.58 9.21 5.27
C CYS A 174 -6.58 10.30 6.35
N MET A 175 -5.65 10.26 7.31
CA MET A 175 -5.43 11.34 8.27
C MET A 175 -3.95 11.65 8.40
N MET A 176 -3.61 12.93 8.25
CA MET A 176 -2.26 13.45 8.38
C MET A 176 -2.25 14.71 9.24
N GLY A 177 -1.57 14.65 10.38
CA GLY A 177 -1.30 15.80 11.23
C GLY A 177 0.02 16.48 10.84
N LEU A 178 -0.03 17.78 10.54
CA LEU A 178 1.12 18.56 10.05
C LEU A 178 1.98 19.17 11.17
N ALA A 179 1.43 19.36 12.38
CA ALA A 179 2.13 19.97 13.50
C ALA A 179 3.41 19.19 13.85
N THR A 180 4.50 19.92 14.10
CA THR A 180 5.81 19.36 14.42
C THR A 180 6.08 19.25 15.93
N THR A 181 5.18 19.78 16.75
CA THR A 181 5.24 19.73 18.21
C THR A 181 3.96 19.12 18.79
N GLY A 182 4.00 18.67 20.04
CA GLY A 182 2.85 18.09 20.73
C GLY A 182 2.36 16.77 20.11
N GLN A 183 1.05 16.65 19.95
CA GLN A 183 0.35 15.51 19.35
C GLN A 183 -0.42 16.01 18.12
N ALA A 184 0.14 15.84 16.92
CA ALA A 184 -0.52 16.30 15.70
C ALA A 184 -1.69 15.40 15.30
N LEU A 185 -1.72 14.15 15.76
CA LEU A 185 -2.84 13.26 15.55
C LEU A 185 -3.09 12.43 16.80
N ARG A 186 -4.29 12.59 17.36
CA ARG A 186 -4.77 11.84 18.52
C ARG A 186 -6.12 11.20 18.21
N VAL A 187 -6.26 9.92 18.51
CA VAL A 187 -7.51 9.18 18.38
C VAL A 187 -7.87 8.57 19.73
N ASN A 188 -8.96 9.02 20.32
CA ASN A 188 -9.50 8.50 21.56
C ASN A 188 -10.76 7.71 21.20
N GLY A 189 -10.59 6.39 21.10
CA GLY A 189 -11.64 5.49 20.66
C GLY A 189 -12.75 5.30 21.68
N GLY A 190 -13.98 5.28 21.14
CA GLY A 190 -15.08 4.41 21.57
C GLY A 190 -15.32 3.31 20.51
N GLY A 191 -16.14 2.31 20.80
CA GLY A 191 -16.25 1.05 20.02
C GLY A 191 -16.85 1.13 18.59
N GLN A 192 -16.66 2.23 17.85
CA GLN A 192 -17.20 2.45 16.50
C GLN A 192 -16.22 3.10 15.50
N VAL A 193 -14.95 3.29 15.85
CA VAL A 193 -13.94 3.77 14.89
C VAL A 193 -13.60 2.61 13.92
N ASP A 194 -13.78 2.79 12.61
CA ASP A 194 -13.30 1.85 11.58
C ASP A 194 -12.44 2.61 10.56
N LEU A 195 -11.14 2.39 10.63
CA LEU A 195 -10.14 2.96 9.73
C LEU A 195 -9.54 1.88 8.83
N SER A 196 -10.29 0.81 8.57
CA SER A 196 -9.87 -0.26 7.65
C SER A 196 -9.44 0.33 6.32
N GLY A 197 -8.24 -0.01 5.85
CA GLY A 197 -7.71 0.56 4.60
C GLY A 197 -7.23 2.01 4.74
N CYS A 198 -6.97 2.51 5.93
CA CYS A 198 -6.31 3.79 6.13
C CYS A 198 -5.02 3.63 6.93
N ASP A 199 -3.97 4.34 6.51
CA ASP A 199 -2.80 4.56 7.35
C ASP A 199 -2.85 5.94 8.00
N LEU A 200 -2.13 6.11 9.10
CA LEU A 200 -2.07 7.36 9.84
C LEU A 200 -0.68 7.97 9.76
N TRP A 201 -0.61 9.30 9.65
CA TRP A 201 0.64 10.05 9.71
C TRP A 201 0.57 11.19 10.72
N SER A 202 1.64 11.37 11.48
CA SER A 202 1.85 12.52 12.37
C SER A 202 3.26 13.08 12.21
N ASN A 203 3.36 14.39 11.96
CA ASN A 203 4.63 15.13 12.01
C ASN A 203 5.15 15.38 13.44
N SER A 204 4.41 14.93 14.46
CA SER A 204 4.85 14.88 15.86
C SER A 204 4.47 13.54 16.49
N ALA A 205 3.88 13.49 17.67
CA ALA A 205 3.39 12.25 18.26
C ALA A 205 2.07 11.79 17.63
N LEU A 206 1.89 10.47 17.50
CA LEU A 206 0.66 9.81 17.07
C LEU A 206 0.14 8.94 18.21
N VAL A 207 -1.02 9.30 18.76
CA VAL A 207 -1.54 8.64 19.98
C VAL A 207 -2.93 8.08 19.74
N CYS A 208 -3.08 6.76 19.90
CA CYS A 208 -4.36 6.07 19.95
C CYS A 208 -4.60 5.55 21.37
N ASN A 209 -5.71 5.97 21.97
CA ASN A 209 -6.14 5.60 23.31
C ASN A 209 -7.58 5.06 23.27
N GLY A 210 -7.90 4.03 24.05
CA GLY A 210 -9.26 3.47 24.13
C GLY A 210 -9.46 2.18 23.35
N GLN A 211 -10.61 1.53 23.54
CA GLN A 211 -10.93 0.27 22.87
C GLN A 211 -11.17 0.53 21.38
N GLN A 212 -10.51 -0.23 20.50
CA GLN A 212 -10.65 -0.16 19.04
C GLN A 212 -10.35 1.23 18.43
N ALA A 213 -9.57 2.08 19.09
CA ALA A 213 -9.24 3.43 18.61
C ALA A 213 -8.51 3.45 17.25
N ASP A 214 -7.82 2.37 16.90
CA ASP A 214 -7.07 2.17 15.67
C ASP A 214 -7.54 0.95 14.87
N ALA A 215 -8.80 0.53 15.06
CA ALA A 215 -9.33 -0.63 14.36
C ALA A 215 -9.23 -0.45 12.84
N GLY A 216 -8.60 -1.43 12.18
CA GLY A 216 -8.38 -1.43 10.74
C GLY A 216 -7.17 -0.63 10.25
N VAL A 217 -6.48 0.13 11.12
CA VAL A 217 -5.23 0.82 10.78
C VAL A 217 -4.10 -0.19 10.65
N VAL A 218 -3.49 -0.25 9.47
CA VAL A 218 -2.33 -1.13 9.25
C VAL A 218 -1.07 -0.46 9.78
N ASN A 219 -0.79 0.77 9.34
CA ASN A 219 0.43 1.49 9.72
C ASN A 219 0.12 2.86 10.37
N GLY A 220 0.72 3.11 11.53
CA GLY A 220 0.74 4.42 12.17
C GLY A 220 2.14 4.99 12.21
N PHE A 221 2.41 6.01 11.40
CA PHE A 221 3.72 6.67 11.30
C PHE A 221 3.74 7.96 12.12
N ALA A 222 4.82 8.16 12.87
CA ALA A 222 5.04 9.36 13.66
C ALA A 222 6.50 9.78 13.68
N VAL A 223 6.74 11.08 13.58
CA VAL A 223 8.06 11.65 13.86
C VAL A 223 8.44 11.41 15.31
N GLY A 224 7.47 11.59 16.22
CA GLY A 224 7.57 11.20 17.61
C GLY A 224 7.29 9.71 17.83
N ALA A 225 6.71 9.39 18.98
CA ALA A 225 6.20 8.05 19.23
C ALA A 225 4.87 7.80 18.50
N SER A 226 4.66 6.56 18.06
CA SER A 226 3.38 6.09 17.52
C SER A 226 2.81 4.99 18.41
N THR A 227 1.56 5.12 18.84
CA THR A 227 0.82 4.06 19.54
C THR A 227 -0.32 3.46 18.72
N CYS A 228 -0.49 3.91 17.47
CA CYS A 228 -1.59 3.51 16.59
C CYS A 228 -1.17 2.47 15.55
N GLY A 229 -2.11 1.60 15.20
CA GLY A 229 -2.00 0.63 14.12
C GLY A 229 -1.33 -0.67 14.53
N THR A 230 -1.43 -1.66 13.64
CA THR A 230 -0.73 -2.95 13.79
C THR A 230 0.79 -2.74 13.75
N ASN A 231 1.25 -1.91 12.81
CA ASN A 231 2.63 -1.49 12.69
C ASN A 231 2.80 -0.07 13.24
N ARG A 232 3.43 0.03 14.41
CA ARG A 232 3.67 1.30 15.11
C ARG A 232 5.06 1.83 14.77
N VAL A 233 5.13 2.78 13.85
CA VAL A 233 6.40 3.26 13.30
C VAL A 233 6.69 4.68 13.82
N GLY A 234 7.46 4.76 14.90
CA GLY A 234 7.94 6.03 15.46
C GLY A 234 9.28 6.49 14.87
N GLY A 235 9.68 7.72 15.20
CA GLY A 235 11.00 8.28 14.90
C GLY A 235 11.27 8.52 13.42
N VAL A 236 10.23 8.64 12.57
CA VAL A 236 10.42 8.90 11.14
C VAL A 236 10.79 10.36 10.88
N ALA A 237 11.33 10.67 9.70
CA ALA A 237 11.62 12.06 9.35
C ALA A 237 10.33 12.86 9.18
N VAL A 238 10.38 14.15 9.54
CA VAL A 238 9.28 15.10 9.28
C VAL A 238 8.97 15.10 7.80
N ARG A 239 7.68 15.07 7.47
CA ARG A 239 7.22 15.13 6.10
C ARG A 239 6.68 16.51 5.78
N SER A 240 7.07 17.05 4.63
CA SER A 240 6.47 18.26 4.09
C SER A 240 5.00 18.03 3.73
N ASP A 241 4.19 19.06 3.89
CA ASP A 241 2.78 19.01 3.51
C ASP A 241 2.63 18.61 2.02
N PRO A 242 1.98 17.47 1.72
CA PRO A 242 1.75 17.00 0.35
C PRO A 242 0.91 17.97 -0.50
N PHE A 243 0.14 18.84 0.16
CA PHE A 243 -0.69 19.86 -0.45
C PHE A 243 -0.09 21.27 -0.26
N ALA A 244 1.21 21.39 0.07
CA ALA A 244 1.88 22.68 0.26
C ALA A 244 1.72 23.66 -0.92
N ALA A 245 1.62 23.15 -2.16
CA ALA A 245 1.37 23.98 -3.34
C ALA A 245 -0.02 24.65 -3.27
N LEU A 246 -1.02 23.93 -2.76
CA LEU A 246 -2.36 24.45 -2.51
C LEU A 246 -2.36 25.46 -1.36
N ASN A 247 -1.54 25.26 -0.33
CA ASN A 247 -1.35 26.25 0.74
C ASN A 247 -0.71 27.55 0.25
N ALA A 248 0.36 27.43 -0.55
CA ALA A 248 1.15 28.57 -0.98
C ALA A 248 0.37 29.46 -1.96
N ASN A 249 -0.39 28.84 -2.88
CA ASN A 249 -1.20 29.55 -3.87
C ASN A 249 -2.59 28.88 -3.96
N PRO A 250 -3.46 29.08 -2.97
CA PRO A 250 -4.79 28.47 -3.00
C PRO A 250 -5.60 29.12 -4.13
N PRO A 251 -6.34 28.34 -4.95
CA PRO A 251 -7.15 28.84 -6.06
C PRO A 251 -8.44 29.48 -5.54
N ILE A 252 -8.29 30.55 -4.76
CA ILE A 252 -9.37 31.26 -4.08
C ILE A 252 -10.02 32.23 -5.06
N PRO A 253 -11.35 32.16 -5.26
CA PRO A 253 -12.05 33.15 -6.05
C PRO A 253 -11.85 34.57 -5.48
N PRO A 254 -11.59 35.60 -6.32
CA PRO A 254 -11.33 36.97 -5.85
C PRO A 254 -12.35 37.46 -4.83
N ASP A 255 -11.92 38.09 -3.74
CA ASP A 255 -12.83 38.65 -2.73
C ASP A 255 -13.54 39.88 -3.29
N THR A 256 -14.84 39.74 -3.57
CA THR A 256 -15.72 40.82 -4.05
C THR A 256 -16.64 41.36 -2.97
N CYS A 257 -16.43 40.98 -1.69
CA CYS A 257 -17.26 41.44 -0.59
C CYS A 257 -16.97 42.90 -0.25
N THR A 258 -17.94 43.78 -0.52
CA THR A 258 -17.89 45.19 -0.13
C THR A 258 -18.06 45.32 1.39
N ASP A 259 -19.07 44.65 1.94
CA ASP A 259 -19.43 44.66 3.35
C ASP A 259 -19.43 43.23 3.92
N ARG A 260 -19.32 43.10 5.25
CA ARG A 260 -19.19 41.80 5.96
C ARG A 260 -20.20 41.67 7.11
N ASP A 261 -21.38 42.26 6.92
CA ASP A 261 -22.46 42.28 7.92
C ASP A 261 -23.24 40.95 8.01
N GLY A 262 -22.73 39.94 7.28
CA GLY A 262 -23.32 38.62 7.17
C GLY A 262 -24.15 38.47 5.89
N SER A 263 -24.34 37.22 5.46
CA SER A 263 -25.06 36.91 4.23
C SER A 263 -26.01 35.73 4.41
N ILE A 264 -27.09 35.73 3.63
CA ILE A 264 -28.04 34.62 3.57
C ILE A 264 -27.95 34.00 2.19
N VAL A 265 -27.62 32.73 2.15
CA VAL A 265 -27.52 31.97 0.91
C VAL A 265 -28.73 31.04 0.81
N THR A 266 -29.37 31.01 -0.35
CA THR A 266 -30.60 30.25 -0.62
C THR A 266 -30.44 29.45 -1.90
N ALA A 267 -31.41 28.56 -2.19
CA ALA A 267 -31.45 27.83 -3.46
C ALA A 267 -31.50 28.75 -4.70
N SER A 268 -32.00 29.97 -4.56
CA SER A 268 -32.05 30.98 -5.63
C SER A 268 -30.79 31.85 -5.73
N SER A 269 -29.82 31.69 -4.84
CA SER A 269 -28.61 32.51 -4.87
C SER A 269 -27.78 32.21 -6.13
N PRO A 270 -27.30 33.24 -6.85
CA PRO A 270 -26.66 33.06 -8.15
C PRO A 270 -25.24 32.50 -8.03
N TRP A 271 -24.96 31.43 -8.77
CA TRP A 271 -23.61 30.88 -8.96
C TRP A 271 -22.94 31.60 -10.14
N VAL A 272 -22.20 32.67 -9.88
CA VAL A 272 -21.54 33.45 -10.93
C VAL A 272 -20.21 32.78 -11.28
N GLY A 273 -20.11 32.25 -12.51
CA GLY A 273 -18.93 31.50 -12.95
C GLY A 273 -18.68 30.22 -12.14
N GLY A 274 -19.74 29.59 -11.61
CA GLY A 274 -19.63 28.41 -10.75
C GLY A 274 -19.24 28.72 -9.30
N VAL A 275 -19.19 30.00 -8.92
CA VAL A 275 -18.86 30.43 -7.56
C VAL A 275 -20.07 31.07 -6.91
N LEU A 276 -20.39 30.60 -5.70
CA LEU A 276 -21.31 31.24 -4.78
C LEU A 276 -20.51 31.82 -3.61
N ARG A 277 -20.80 33.06 -3.23
CA ARG A 277 -20.01 33.79 -2.23
C ARG A 277 -20.85 34.18 -1.03
N GLY A 278 -20.32 33.90 0.15
CA GLY A 278 -20.77 34.43 1.43
C GLY A 278 -19.85 35.52 1.94
N CYS A 279 -20.42 36.63 2.40
CA CYS A 279 -19.66 37.79 2.90
C CYS A 279 -19.91 37.98 4.40
N GLY A 280 -18.86 37.82 5.21
CA GLY A 280 -19.01 37.74 6.66
C GLY A 280 -19.68 36.42 7.08
N ASP A 281 -20.31 36.42 8.24
CA ASP A 281 -21.03 35.25 8.76
C ASP A 281 -22.18 34.89 7.82
N THR A 282 -22.14 33.69 7.27
CA THR A 282 -23.02 33.27 6.19
C THR A 282 -23.93 32.16 6.66
N ARG A 283 -25.24 32.37 6.56
CA ARG A 283 -26.22 31.34 6.90
C ARG A 283 -26.97 30.81 5.68
N LEU A 284 -27.36 29.54 5.71
CA LEU A 284 -28.33 29.02 4.76
C LEU A 284 -29.74 29.47 5.15
N GLY A 285 -30.50 29.94 4.16
CA GLY A 285 -31.92 30.27 4.29
C GLY A 285 -32.86 29.21 3.70
N SER A 286 -32.32 28.20 3.03
CA SER A 286 -33.04 27.05 2.50
C SER A 286 -32.06 25.90 2.27
N ASP A 287 -32.59 24.71 1.98
CA ASP A 287 -31.78 23.63 1.42
C ASP A 287 -31.21 24.05 0.06
N ILE A 288 -30.00 23.61 -0.24
CA ILE A 288 -29.27 23.91 -1.48
C ILE A 288 -28.80 22.60 -2.10
N GLU A 289 -29.18 22.41 -3.37
CA GLU A 289 -28.76 21.29 -4.19
C GLU A 289 -27.83 21.79 -5.31
N VAL A 290 -26.59 21.34 -5.28
CA VAL A 290 -25.56 21.69 -6.27
C VAL A 290 -25.48 20.60 -7.33
N THR A 291 -25.94 20.92 -8.53
CA THR A 291 -25.98 20.00 -9.68
C THR A 291 -24.87 20.27 -10.69
N GLN A 292 -24.16 21.39 -10.56
CA GLN A 292 -23.09 21.80 -11.47
C GLN A 292 -21.73 21.25 -11.01
N PRO A 293 -20.88 20.75 -11.94
CA PRO A 293 -19.53 20.30 -11.61
C PRO A 293 -18.63 21.49 -11.30
N ASN A 294 -17.55 21.24 -10.54
CA ASN A 294 -16.53 22.22 -10.13
C ASN A 294 -17.10 23.49 -9.46
N SER A 295 -18.20 23.36 -8.71
CA SER A 295 -18.80 24.49 -8.01
C SER A 295 -18.00 24.86 -6.76
N VAL A 296 -17.99 26.14 -6.40
CA VAL A 296 -17.26 26.65 -5.22
C VAL A 296 -18.17 27.51 -4.36
N LEU A 297 -18.27 27.18 -3.07
CA LEU A 297 -18.87 28.06 -2.06
C LEU A 297 -17.75 28.73 -1.26
N ALA A 298 -17.48 30.00 -1.52
CA ALA A 298 -16.44 30.76 -0.83
C ALA A 298 -17.04 31.65 0.26
N ILE A 299 -16.62 31.44 1.51
CA ILE A 299 -17.03 32.26 2.65
C ILE A 299 -15.87 33.17 3.03
N ASN A 300 -16.08 34.48 2.91
CA ASN A 300 -15.07 35.51 3.14
C ASN A 300 -15.26 36.14 4.54
N ASN A 301 -14.30 35.95 5.45
CA ASN A 301 -14.27 36.51 6.81
C ASN A 301 -15.48 36.13 7.70
N GLY A 302 -15.95 34.90 7.62
CA GLY A 302 -17.02 34.43 8.49
C GLY A 302 -17.20 32.93 8.46
N HIS A 303 -18.10 32.46 9.31
CA HIS A 303 -18.45 31.04 9.35
C HIS A 303 -19.61 30.72 8.40
N LEU A 304 -19.71 29.46 8.00
CA LEU A 304 -20.88 28.91 7.31
C LEU A 304 -21.81 28.27 8.34
N ASP A 305 -22.94 28.90 8.60
CA ASP A 305 -24.03 28.36 9.42
C ASP A 305 -25.05 27.64 8.52
N LEU A 306 -25.22 26.32 8.69
CA LEU A 306 -26.24 25.58 7.95
C LEU A 306 -27.66 25.91 8.40
N ASN A 307 -27.86 26.45 9.61
CA ASN A 307 -29.14 26.90 10.13
C ASN A 307 -30.28 25.87 9.94
N GLY A 308 -29.99 24.59 10.21
CA GLY A 308 -30.93 23.47 10.10
C GLY A 308 -31.17 22.96 8.68
N HIS A 309 -30.50 23.52 7.67
CA HIS A 309 -30.67 23.17 6.26
C HIS A 309 -29.64 22.18 5.74
N THR A 310 -29.94 21.61 4.57
CA THR A 310 -29.07 20.67 3.85
C THR A 310 -28.36 21.37 2.69
N LEU A 311 -27.03 21.28 2.66
CA LEU A 311 -26.20 21.60 1.51
C LEU A 311 -25.68 20.30 0.90
N LYS A 312 -26.15 19.96 -0.31
CA LYS A 312 -25.80 18.69 -0.96
C LYS A 312 -25.39 18.82 -2.41
N THR A 313 -24.60 17.88 -2.91
CA THR A 313 -24.36 17.67 -4.34
C THR A 313 -25.19 16.51 -4.87
N THR A 314 -25.63 16.57 -6.12
CA THR A 314 -26.41 15.50 -6.77
C THR A 314 -26.03 15.34 -8.23
N GLY A 315 -26.20 14.13 -8.76
CA GLY A 315 -25.90 13.83 -10.17
C GLY A 315 -24.45 14.08 -10.51
N GLY A 316 -24.19 14.91 -11.54
CA GLY A 316 -22.83 15.34 -11.91
C GLY A 316 -22.29 16.53 -11.10
N GLY A 317 -23.02 16.97 -10.08
CA GLY A 317 -22.63 18.10 -9.24
C GLY A 317 -21.46 17.79 -8.32
N SER A 318 -20.61 18.79 -8.09
CA SER A 318 -19.50 18.69 -7.13
C SER A 318 -19.23 20.05 -6.52
N LEU A 319 -18.87 20.08 -5.24
CA LEU A 319 -18.69 21.31 -4.47
C LEU A 319 -17.39 21.29 -3.67
N THR A 320 -16.66 22.41 -3.72
CA THR A 320 -15.65 22.75 -2.72
C THR A 320 -16.14 23.92 -1.87
N ILE A 321 -16.12 23.76 -0.55
CA ILE A 321 -16.34 24.86 0.39
C ILE A 321 -14.99 25.48 0.74
N ILE A 322 -14.82 26.77 0.50
CA ILE A 322 -13.59 27.52 0.82
C ILE A 322 -13.87 28.49 1.96
N LEU A 323 -13.16 28.34 3.07
CA LEU A 323 -13.17 29.26 4.20
C LEU A 323 -11.94 30.17 4.07
N THR A 324 -12.15 31.43 3.71
CA THR A 324 -11.08 32.38 3.33
C THR A 324 -11.37 33.78 3.86
N GLY A 325 -10.44 34.71 3.65
CA GLY A 325 -10.60 36.06 4.14
C GLY A 325 -9.50 37.03 3.78
N LYS A 326 -9.65 38.25 4.28
CA LYS A 326 -8.55 39.23 4.31
C LYS A 326 -7.49 38.73 5.27
N LEU A 327 -6.25 38.61 4.79
CA LEU A 327 -5.09 38.21 5.61
C LEU A 327 -4.85 39.15 6.79
N ASN A 328 -5.23 40.42 6.65
CA ASN A 328 -5.12 41.43 7.70
C ASN A 328 -6.51 41.99 8.02
N LEU A 329 -7.08 41.58 9.15
CA LEU A 329 -8.45 41.94 9.55
C LEU A 329 -8.61 43.37 10.12
N GLY A 330 -7.54 44.14 10.29
CA GLY A 330 -7.61 45.47 10.91
C GLY A 330 -8.08 45.41 12.38
N PRO A 331 -8.31 46.54 13.07
CA PRO A 331 -8.88 46.55 14.41
C PRO A 331 -10.36 46.11 14.38
N GLY A 332 -10.71 45.03 15.07
CA GLY A 332 -12.08 44.50 15.13
C GLY A 332 -12.16 43.13 15.81
N PRO A 333 -13.36 42.52 15.90
CA PRO A 333 -13.49 41.14 16.37
C PRO A 333 -12.73 40.17 15.45
N PRO A 334 -12.23 39.05 15.98
CA PRO A 334 -11.63 38.00 15.15
C PRO A 334 -12.67 37.42 14.19
N ALA A 335 -12.23 37.02 12.99
CA ALA A 335 -13.09 36.35 12.03
C ALA A 335 -13.05 34.83 12.24
N ASN A 336 -14.24 34.22 12.21
CA ASN A 336 -14.39 32.77 12.26
C ASN A 336 -14.25 32.21 10.84
N HIS A 337 -13.56 31.09 10.69
CA HIS A 337 -13.38 30.39 9.40
C HIS A 337 -13.72 28.92 9.62
N VAL A 338 -14.96 28.66 10.01
CA VAL A 338 -15.45 27.34 10.40
C VAL A 338 -16.83 27.09 9.81
N ILE A 339 -17.27 25.83 9.84
CA ILE A 339 -18.63 25.44 9.51
C ILE A 339 -19.35 25.12 10.82
N THR A 340 -20.55 25.65 10.99
CA THR A 340 -21.39 25.46 12.17
C THR A 340 -22.82 25.16 11.75
N ASN A 341 -23.66 24.87 12.74
CA ASN A 341 -25.08 24.82 12.57
C ASN A 341 -25.75 25.41 13.83
N GLY A 342 -26.15 26.68 13.72
CA GLY A 342 -26.64 27.49 14.85
C GLY A 342 -28.03 27.07 15.34
N THR A 343 -28.81 26.37 14.51
CA THR A 343 -30.15 25.86 14.87
C THR A 343 -30.43 24.52 14.19
N GLY A 344 -31.28 23.68 14.79
CA GLY A 344 -31.78 22.45 14.15
C GLY A 344 -30.69 21.40 13.85
N PHE A 345 -30.91 20.59 12.81
CA PHE A 345 -29.99 19.53 12.37
C PHE A 345 -29.56 19.78 10.91
N GLY A 346 -28.57 20.65 10.71
CA GLY A 346 -28.02 20.91 9.37
C GLY A 346 -27.21 19.72 8.84
N THR A 347 -27.20 19.53 7.52
CA THR A 347 -26.46 18.44 6.86
C THR A 347 -25.59 18.97 5.72
N ILE A 348 -24.32 18.56 5.68
CA ILE A 348 -23.46 18.69 4.50
C ILE A 348 -23.34 17.31 3.87
N ASP A 349 -23.72 17.22 2.60
CA ASP A 349 -23.68 15.98 1.82
C ASP A 349 -23.06 16.22 0.45
N ILE A 350 -21.73 16.33 0.39
CA ILE A 350 -21.03 16.86 -0.78
C ILE A 350 -19.94 15.91 -1.30
N ALA A 351 -19.83 15.86 -2.63
CA ALA A 351 -18.70 15.30 -3.35
C ALA A 351 -17.77 16.41 -3.85
N ALA A 352 -16.48 16.24 -3.59
CA ALA A 352 -15.44 17.10 -4.13
C ALA A 352 -15.37 16.99 -5.66
N PRO A 353 -14.89 18.04 -6.35
CA PRO A 353 -14.65 18.00 -7.79
C PRO A 353 -13.66 16.90 -8.17
N THR A 354 -13.86 16.21 -9.29
CA THR A 354 -12.90 15.19 -9.77
C THR A 354 -11.84 15.77 -10.71
N THR A 355 -12.00 17.03 -11.13
CA THR A 355 -11.13 17.74 -12.07
C THR A 355 -10.87 19.18 -11.61
N GLY A 356 -10.00 19.88 -12.32
CA GLY A 356 -9.70 21.29 -12.03
C GLY A 356 -8.73 21.47 -10.85
N PRO A 357 -8.51 22.74 -10.44
CA PRO A 357 -7.50 23.09 -9.43
C PRO A 357 -7.87 22.65 -8.01
N LEU A 358 -9.16 22.41 -7.74
CA LEU A 358 -9.69 21.95 -6.46
C LEU A 358 -10.06 20.45 -6.49
N ARG A 359 -9.50 19.68 -7.44
CA ARG A 359 -9.79 18.25 -7.56
C ARG A 359 -9.53 17.52 -6.24
N GLY A 360 -10.50 16.71 -5.82
CA GLY A 360 -10.45 15.93 -4.58
C GLY A 360 -10.61 16.75 -3.30
N ILE A 361 -10.79 18.08 -3.34
CA ILE A 361 -10.92 18.93 -2.16
C ILE A 361 -12.39 19.25 -1.89
N ALA A 362 -12.93 18.76 -0.76
CA ALA A 362 -14.30 19.03 -0.35
C ALA A 362 -14.38 20.31 0.51
N ILE A 363 -13.45 20.45 1.46
CA ILE A 363 -13.35 21.61 2.34
C ILE A 363 -11.91 22.10 2.31
N LEU A 364 -11.75 23.38 1.97
CA LEU A 364 -10.47 24.08 1.95
C LEU A 364 -10.53 25.23 2.94
N GLN A 365 -9.65 25.20 3.93
CA GLN A 365 -9.36 26.39 4.71
C GLN A 365 -8.12 27.07 4.14
N ASP A 366 -8.24 28.37 3.87
CA ASP A 366 -7.18 29.18 3.31
C ASP A 366 -5.95 29.16 4.23
N GLY A 367 -4.87 28.54 3.75
CA GLY A 367 -3.64 28.37 4.51
C GLY A 367 -2.76 29.62 4.58
N GLN A 368 -3.13 30.71 3.90
CA GLN A 368 -2.52 32.02 4.12
C GLN A 368 -3.08 32.70 5.39
N LEU A 369 -4.24 32.26 5.90
CA LEU A 369 -4.79 32.78 7.15
C LEU A 369 -3.95 32.27 8.34
N THR A 370 -3.39 33.21 9.10
CA THR A 370 -2.51 32.92 10.23
C THR A 370 -2.74 33.90 11.38
N GLY A 371 -2.33 33.52 12.59
CA GLY A 371 -2.39 34.39 13.77
C GLY A 371 -3.75 34.37 14.50
N PRO A 372 -3.79 34.96 15.71
CA PRO A 372 -4.88 34.76 16.66
C PRO A 372 -6.20 35.43 16.28
N ARG A 373 -6.20 36.28 15.24
CA ARG A 373 -7.41 36.97 14.77
C ARG A 373 -8.22 36.13 13.79
N HIS A 374 -7.65 35.03 13.31
CA HIS A 374 -8.34 34.04 12.49
C HIS A 374 -8.66 32.84 13.37
N ARG A 375 -9.95 32.56 13.60
CA ARG A 375 -10.35 31.35 14.30
C ARG A 375 -10.50 30.22 13.29
N LEU A 376 -9.48 29.37 13.28
CA LEU A 376 -9.25 28.32 12.30
C LEU A 376 -9.56 26.92 12.84
N ASP A 377 -9.86 26.82 14.13
CA ASP A 377 -10.11 25.54 14.79
C ASP A 377 -11.57 25.13 14.61
N MET A 378 -11.78 23.94 14.05
CA MET A 378 -13.11 23.39 13.78
C MET A 378 -13.38 22.20 14.69
N THR A 379 -14.51 22.24 15.40
CA THR A 379 -15.01 21.11 16.19
C THR A 379 -16.28 20.59 15.54
N TYR A 380 -16.29 19.32 15.16
CA TYR A 380 -17.46 18.61 14.69
C TYR A 380 -18.03 17.72 15.80
N ALA A 381 -19.27 18.00 16.23
CA ALA A 381 -19.93 17.30 17.33
C ALA A 381 -20.83 16.12 16.91
N GLY A 382 -20.67 15.58 15.69
CA GLY A 382 -21.35 14.37 15.22
C GLY A 382 -22.72 14.56 14.56
N ARG A 383 -23.56 15.47 15.07
CA ARG A 383 -24.85 15.83 14.43
C ARG A 383 -24.99 17.32 14.16
N ASP A 384 -23.93 18.06 14.42
CA ASP A 384 -23.95 19.52 14.39
C ASP A 384 -22.68 20.03 13.69
N PRO A 385 -22.70 20.14 12.35
CA PRO A 385 -23.71 19.61 11.41
C PRO A 385 -23.43 18.16 10.99
N THR A 386 -24.43 17.37 10.57
CA THR A 386 -24.16 16.04 9.99
C THR A 386 -23.24 16.13 8.77
N LEU A 387 -22.09 15.44 8.79
CA LEU A 387 -21.12 15.43 7.70
C LEU A 387 -21.19 14.12 6.91
N LYS A 388 -21.48 14.25 5.62
CA LYS A 388 -21.37 13.21 4.60
C LYS A 388 -20.47 13.73 3.49
N LEU A 389 -19.26 13.19 3.38
CA LEU A 389 -18.22 13.76 2.52
C LEU A 389 -17.61 12.71 1.59
N GLN A 390 -17.33 13.14 0.37
CA GLN A 390 -16.38 12.49 -0.53
C GLN A 390 -15.29 13.49 -0.88
N GLY A 391 -14.06 13.26 -0.43
CA GLY A 391 -12.89 14.11 -0.70
C GLY A 391 -12.05 14.46 0.52
N LEU A 392 -11.21 15.48 0.37
CA LEU A 392 -10.25 15.96 1.36
C LEU A 392 -10.80 17.16 2.14
N ILE A 393 -10.63 17.12 3.46
CA ILE A 393 -10.65 18.30 4.33
C ILE A 393 -9.21 18.78 4.49
N TYR A 394 -8.91 19.98 4.02
CA TYR A 394 -7.57 20.57 4.08
C TYR A 394 -7.56 21.83 4.95
N MET A 395 -6.85 21.77 6.08
CA MET A 395 -6.80 22.81 7.11
C MET A 395 -5.37 22.99 7.64
N PRO A 396 -4.42 23.49 6.84
CA PRO A 396 -2.99 23.41 7.17
C PRO A 396 -2.58 24.16 8.46
N ASN A 397 -3.33 25.19 8.84
CA ASN A 397 -3.08 25.98 10.06
C ASN A 397 -4.15 25.80 11.16
N GLY A 398 -5.19 25.01 10.90
CA GLY A 398 -6.33 24.81 11.81
C GLY A 398 -6.31 23.45 12.50
N ASN A 399 -6.84 23.39 13.72
CA ASN A 399 -7.03 22.13 14.44
C ASN A 399 -8.44 21.58 14.16
N LEU A 400 -8.54 20.28 13.86
CA LEU A 400 -9.80 19.59 13.63
C LEU A 400 -10.11 18.64 14.79
N THR A 401 -11.23 18.83 15.46
CA THR A 401 -11.74 17.90 16.48
C THR A 401 -13.01 17.20 15.97
N VAL A 402 -13.04 15.88 15.98
CA VAL A 402 -14.15 15.03 15.52
C VAL A 402 -14.71 14.24 16.69
N ARG A 403 -15.96 14.51 17.08
CA ARG A 403 -16.64 13.85 18.21
C ARG A 403 -17.80 12.93 17.82
N GLY A 404 -18.06 12.78 16.53
CA GLY A 404 -19.09 11.86 16.03
C GLY A 404 -18.87 11.44 14.59
N ALA A 405 -19.87 10.75 14.02
CA ALA A 405 -19.68 9.98 12.81
C ALA A 405 -19.58 10.84 11.54
N ILE A 406 -18.47 10.74 10.82
CA ILE A 406 -18.34 11.24 9.45
C ILE A 406 -18.80 10.12 8.51
N ASN A 407 -19.86 10.39 7.76
CA ASN A 407 -20.48 9.43 6.88
C ASN A 407 -20.00 9.59 5.43
N LEU A 408 -20.26 8.57 4.63
CA LEU A 408 -20.06 8.61 3.18
C LEU A 408 -21.08 9.57 2.53
N HIS A 409 -20.66 10.32 1.51
CA HIS A 409 -21.58 11.05 0.62
C HIS A 409 -22.68 10.13 0.08
N THR A 410 -23.93 10.59 0.06
CA THR A 410 -25.04 9.80 -0.47
C THR A 410 -24.79 9.49 -1.95
N ASP A 411 -24.77 8.21 -2.31
CA ASP A 411 -24.41 7.70 -3.65
C ASP A 411 -22.97 8.03 -4.13
N GLY A 412 -22.09 8.41 -3.20
CA GLY A 412 -20.70 8.75 -3.46
C GLY A 412 -19.72 7.57 -3.42
N LEU A 413 -18.51 7.86 -3.88
CA LEU A 413 -17.33 7.00 -3.82
C LEU A 413 -16.72 6.99 -2.42
N ARG A 414 -16.13 5.86 -2.02
CA ARG A 414 -15.44 5.72 -0.73
C ARG A 414 -14.09 6.43 -0.78
N CYS A 415 -14.13 7.74 -0.60
CA CYS A 415 -12.96 8.58 -0.51
C CYS A 415 -13.09 9.65 0.55
N PHE A 416 -12.23 9.57 1.56
CA PHE A 416 -12.13 10.55 2.62
C PHE A 416 -10.66 10.72 3.02
N GLY A 417 -10.25 11.98 3.12
CA GLY A 417 -8.95 12.37 3.64
C GLY A 417 -9.08 13.59 4.54
N VAL A 418 -8.16 13.70 5.49
CA VAL A 418 -7.97 14.88 6.33
C VAL A 418 -6.50 15.20 6.41
N VAL A 419 -6.15 16.44 6.10
CA VAL A 419 -4.82 16.99 6.33
C VAL A 419 -5.02 18.30 7.09
N ALA A 420 -4.61 18.33 8.36
CA ALA A 420 -4.80 19.49 9.22
C ALA A 420 -3.55 19.76 10.08
N ASN A 421 -3.49 20.92 10.74
CA ASN A 421 -2.40 21.21 11.67
C ASN A 421 -2.36 20.16 12.80
N SER A 422 -3.49 19.97 13.48
CA SER A 422 -3.69 18.82 14.35
C SER A 422 -5.08 18.22 14.17
N ILE A 423 -5.20 16.93 14.42
CA ILE A 423 -6.44 16.17 14.32
C ILE A 423 -6.67 15.44 15.64
N GLU A 424 -7.85 15.62 16.19
CA GLU A 424 -8.29 14.95 17.40
C GLU A 424 -9.62 14.23 17.13
N VAL A 425 -9.63 12.92 17.28
CA VAL A 425 -10.85 12.12 17.25
C VAL A 425 -11.18 11.72 18.68
N ASP A 426 -12.43 11.94 19.10
CA ASP A 426 -12.93 11.69 20.45
C ASP A 426 -14.27 10.95 20.41
N GLY A 427 -14.56 10.17 21.45
CA GLY A 427 -15.89 9.61 21.70
C GLY A 427 -16.32 8.56 20.66
N ALA A 428 -17.57 8.65 20.18
CA ALA A 428 -18.12 7.75 19.16
C ALA A 428 -17.83 8.23 17.71
N GLY A 429 -16.69 8.89 17.50
CA GLY A 429 -16.25 9.34 16.19
C GLY A 429 -16.05 8.17 15.23
N ALA A 430 -17.05 7.81 14.44
CA ALA A 430 -16.94 6.79 13.41
C ALA A 430 -16.52 7.43 12.08
N ILE A 431 -15.52 6.86 11.42
CA ILE A 431 -15.26 7.09 10.00
C ILE A 431 -15.78 5.85 9.28
N PHE A 432 -16.40 6.02 8.12
CA PHE A 432 -16.92 4.89 7.35
C PHE A 432 -15.78 3.95 6.93
N ALA A 433 -16.06 2.65 6.91
CA ALA A 433 -15.10 1.61 6.55
C ALA A 433 -14.50 1.82 5.15
N GLN A 434 -13.22 1.49 4.97
CA GLN A 434 -12.50 1.60 3.69
C GLN A 434 -12.49 3.02 3.10
N PRO A 435 -12.11 4.06 3.87
CA PRO A 435 -12.24 5.45 3.45
C PRO A 435 -11.35 5.86 2.27
N THR A 436 -10.43 5.00 1.82
CA THR A 436 -9.46 5.33 0.76
C THR A 436 -9.69 4.54 -0.53
N GLN A 437 -10.67 3.62 -0.55
CA GLN A 437 -10.81 2.60 -1.60
C GLN A 437 -10.97 3.21 -3.00
N ASP A 438 -11.76 4.27 -3.12
CA ASP A 438 -12.14 4.86 -4.40
C ASP A 438 -11.54 6.25 -4.62
N CYS A 439 -10.51 6.63 -3.85
CA CYS A 439 -9.98 7.99 -3.89
C CYS A 439 -9.42 8.42 -5.25
N ALA A 440 -8.80 7.51 -5.99
CA ALA A 440 -8.33 7.80 -7.34
C ALA A 440 -9.50 8.16 -8.28
N ALA A 441 -10.63 7.45 -8.18
CA ALA A 441 -11.83 7.73 -8.95
C ALA A 441 -12.53 9.02 -8.48
N ALA A 442 -12.43 9.35 -7.19
CA ALA A 442 -12.90 10.61 -6.62
C ALA A 442 -11.99 11.81 -6.93
N GLY A 443 -10.90 11.63 -7.71
CA GLY A 443 -9.97 12.69 -8.08
C GLY A 443 -9.02 13.13 -6.96
N LEU A 444 -8.94 12.37 -5.86
CA LEU A 444 -8.05 12.62 -4.73
C LEU A 444 -6.87 11.64 -4.75
N THR A 445 -5.65 12.18 -4.75
CA THR A 445 -4.44 11.38 -4.51
C THR A 445 -4.02 11.57 -3.07
N LEU A 446 -4.30 10.56 -2.24
CA LEU A 446 -3.86 10.57 -0.85
C LEU A 446 -2.33 10.42 -0.76
N PRO A 447 -1.67 11.08 0.20
CA PRO A 447 -0.25 10.89 0.40
C PRO A 447 0.01 9.47 0.92
N THR A 448 1.03 8.79 0.40
CA THR A 448 1.43 7.44 0.85
C THR A 448 2.79 7.48 1.53
N ALA A 449 3.07 6.54 2.43
CA ALA A 449 4.40 6.41 3.03
C ALA A 449 5.48 6.24 1.92
N PRO A 450 6.60 6.98 1.98
CA PRO A 450 7.72 6.76 1.06
C PRO A 450 8.22 5.32 1.21
N GLY A 451 8.39 4.62 0.09
CA GLY A 451 8.92 3.25 0.11
C GLY A 451 7.90 2.18 0.52
N LEU A 452 6.60 2.47 0.53
CA LEU A 452 5.54 1.47 0.70
C LEU A 452 4.44 1.74 -0.35
N GLY A 453 4.49 1.05 -1.50
CA GLY A 453 3.62 1.23 -2.67
C GLY A 453 2.94 -0.06 -3.19
N ALA A 454 1.60 -0.05 -3.32
CA ALA A 454 0.64 -1.13 -3.64
C ALA A 454 0.80 -2.53 -2.98
N ARG A 455 -0.32 -3.24 -2.75
CA ARG A 455 -0.35 -4.67 -2.33
C ARG A 455 0.84 -5.46 -2.86
N GLN A 456 1.44 -6.27 -1.99
CA GLN A 456 2.47 -7.25 -2.36
C GLN A 456 1.92 -8.08 -3.51
N ALA A 457 2.40 -7.78 -4.71
CA ALA A 457 2.20 -8.61 -5.87
C ALA A 457 3.56 -9.25 -6.08
N LEU A 458 3.59 -10.58 -6.00
CA LEU A 458 4.58 -11.31 -6.77
C LEU A 458 4.40 -10.87 -8.21
N ILE A 459 5.40 -10.14 -8.72
CA ILE A 459 5.50 -9.88 -10.13
C ILE A 459 6.10 -11.17 -10.68
N GLN A 460 5.23 -12.11 -11.06
CA GLN A 460 5.64 -13.32 -11.78
C GLN A 460 6.10 -12.95 -13.20
#